data_AF-A0A7Z1T1W1-F1
#
_entry.id   AF-A0A7Z1T1W1-F1
#
_cell.length_a   1.000
_cell.length_b   1.000
_cell.length_c   1.000
_cell.angle_alpha   90.00
_cell.angle_beta   90.00
_cell.angle_gamma   90.00
#
_symmetry.space_group_name_H-M   'P 1'
#
loop_
_entity.id
_entity.type
_entity.pdbx_description
1 polymer ?
#
loop_
_entity_poly.entity_id
_entity_poly.type
_entity_poly.pdbx_seq_one_letter_code
_entity_poly.pdbx_strand_id
1 'polypeptide(L)'
;MVDRLRVTVGVQALQQTTDKGDRIGTSVQMDIQIQRDGFWSTVKSVIITNGKRTSPYMAAVIINNLPPRPFNIRVVRITEDSTSDMLQNKTVWQGLTEIINLTQSYPNTALVGLKVDADQFGSQSVSRKFHCLGRIVLVPSNYDPKTRTYAGLWDGTFKPAYTNNPAWIILDLLTHPRYGLGQRIGLADVDKWALYAIAQYCDQPVPNGFGQDEPRMTCNVYLA
;
A
#
# COMPACT_ATOMS: atom_id res chain seq x y z
N MET A 1 -9.27 -19.66 -7.94
CA MET A 1 -8.96 -20.36 -6.67
C MET A 1 -9.26 -19.41 -5.54
N VAL A 2 -9.78 -19.85 -4.39
CA VAL A 2 -9.98 -18.98 -3.22
C VAL A 2 -9.17 -19.54 -2.10
N ASP A 3 -8.31 -18.71 -1.55
CA ASP A 3 -7.33 -19.10 -0.56
C ASP A 3 -7.89 -18.91 0.85
N ARG A 4 -8.74 -17.89 1.03
CA ARG A 4 -9.26 -17.46 2.32
C ARG A 4 -10.69 -16.95 2.20
N LEU A 5 -11.47 -17.08 3.27
CA LEU A 5 -12.78 -16.45 3.39
C LEU A 5 -12.73 -15.38 4.47
N ARG A 6 -13.31 -14.21 4.20
CA ARG A 6 -13.67 -13.25 5.23
C ARG A 6 -15.16 -13.43 5.53
N VAL A 7 -15.47 -13.72 6.78
CA VAL A 7 -16.83 -13.80 7.30
C VAL A 7 -17.07 -12.63 8.22
N THR A 8 -18.15 -11.89 7.98
CA THR A 8 -18.55 -10.76 8.82
C THR A 8 -19.87 -11.06 9.49
N VAL A 9 -19.84 -11.15 10.81
CA VAL A 9 -21.00 -11.41 11.67
C VAL A 9 -21.03 -10.42 12.82
N GLY A 10 -22.19 -10.20 13.39
CA GLY A 10 -22.31 -9.20 14.44
C GLY A 10 -23.67 -9.19 15.11
N VAL A 11 -23.96 -8.07 15.75
CA VAL A 11 -25.22 -7.77 16.43
C VAL A 11 -25.69 -6.38 16.03
N GLN A 12 -27.00 -6.17 15.98
CA GLN A 12 -27.57 -4.83 15.74
C GLN A 12 -27.55 -3.96 17.00
N ALA A 13 -27.67 -4.58 18.16
CA ALA A 13 -27.52 -3.99 19.49
C ALA A 13 -27.15 -5.12 20.46
N LEU A 14 -26.50 -4.78 21.58
CA LEU A 14 -26.11 -5.71 22.63
C LEU A 14 -26.29 -5.06 24.00
N GLN A 15 -27.43 -5.32 24.64
CA GLN A 15 -27.75 -4.81 25.98
C GLN A 15 -28.93 -5.56 26.58
N GLN A 16 -29.04 -5.53 27.90
CA GLN A 16 -30.22 -6.01 28.63
C GLN A 16 -30.76 -4.90 29.51
N THR A 17 -32.07 -4.73 29.52
CA THR A 17 -32.79 -3.85 30.45
C THR A 17 -33.24 -4.68 31.64
N THR A 18 -32.95 -4.23 32.85
CA THR A 18 -33.43 -4.87 34.09
C THR A 18 -34.85 -4.41 34.42
N ASP A 19 -35.54 -5.09 35.33
CA ASP A 19 -36.89 -4.70 35.77
C ASP A 19 -36.93 -3.32 36.44
N LYS A 20 -35.77 -2.80 36.86
CA LYS A 20 -35.59 -1.46 37.42
C LYS A 20 -35.32 -0.39 36.35
N GLY A 21 -35.29 -0.78 35.07
CA GLY A 21 -35.00 0.10 33.94
C GLY A 21 -33.51 0.30 33.63
N ASP A 22 -32.61 -0.35 34.37
CA ASP A 22 -31.17 -0.20 34.15
C ASP A 22 -30.73 -0.98 32.90
N ARG A 23 -29.89 -0.35 32.07
CA ARG A 23 -29.31 -1.01 30.88
C ARG A 23 -27.91 -1.53 31.19
N ILE A 24 -27.77 -2.86 31.24
CA ILE A 24 -26.51 -3.57 31.48
C ILE A 24 -25.96 -4.19 30.19
N GLY A 25 -24.65 -4.43 30.16
CA GLY A 25 -23.98 -5.08 29.04
C GLY A 25 -24.26 -6.58 29.01
N THR A 26 -24.23 -7.17 27.82
CA THR A 26 -24.42 -8.61 27.62
C THR A 26 -23.35 -9.16 26.70
N SER A 27 -23.39 -10.47 26.44
CA SER A 27 -22.45 -11.15 25.56
C SER A 27 -23.19 -12.06 24.59
N VAL A 28 -22.63 -12.25 23.40
CA VAL A 28 -23.10 -13.25 22.44
C VAL A 28 -21.92 -13.98 21.81
N GLN A 29 -22.08 -15.28 21.59
CA GLN A 29 -21.13 -16.12 20.87
C GLN A 29 -21.76 -16.66 19.59
N MET A 30 -21.03 -16.51 18.49
CA MET A 30 -21.31 -17.12 17.20
C MET A 30 -20.11 -17.93 16.75
N ASP A 31 -20.35 -19.18 16.39
CA ASP A 31 -19.33 -20.08 15.85
C ASP A 31 -19.50 -20.18 14.33
N ILE A 32 -18.41 -19.96 13.62
CA ILE A 32 -18.34 -20.19 12.18
C ILE A 32 -17.83 -21.61 11.97
N GLN A 33 -18.63 -22.40 11.25
CA GLN A 33 -18.39 -23.81 11.03
C GLN A 33 -18.25 -24.13 9.55
N ILE A 34 -17.31 -25.01 9.23
CA ILE A 34 -17.13 -25.55 7.88
C ILE A 34 -17.37 -27.05 7.92
N GLN A 35 -18.06 -27.57 6.90
CA GLN A 35 -18.26 -29.00 6.72
C GLN A 35 -17.03 -29.64 6.07
N ARG A 36 -16.50 -30.69 6.69
CA ARG A 36 -15.42 -31.53 6.17
C ARG A 36 -15.84 -32.99 6.29
N ASP A 37 -15.79 -33.73 5.19
CA ASP A 37 -16.15 -35.15 5.16
C ASP A 37 -17.53 -35.46 5.78
N GLY A 38 -18.49 -34.56 5.56
CA GLY A 38 -19.85 -34.65 6.11
C GLY A 38 -20.03 -34.09 7.52
N PHE A 39 -18.96 -33.85 8.29
CA PHE A 39 -19.02 -33.36 9.67
C PHE A 39 -18.80 -31.85 9.75
N TRP A 40 -19.58 -31.19 10.62
CA TRP A 40 -19.42 -29.77 10.91
C TRP A 40 -18.35 -29.56 11.98
N SER A 41 -17.41 -28.65 11.71
CA SER A 41 -16.35 -28.29 12.65
C SER A 41 -16.24 -26.77 12.80
N THR A 42 -16.10 -26.28 14.04
CA THR A 42 -15.87 -24.85 14.30
C THR A 42 -14.46 -24.47 13.85
N VAL A 43 -14.38 -23.55 12.90
CA VAL A 43 -13.11 -23.01 12.39
C VAL A 43 -12.76 -21.66 13.03
N LYS A 44 -13.76 -20.94 13.54
CA LYS A 44 -13.56 -19.68 14.25
C LYS A 44 -14.75 -19.37 15.16
N SER A 45 -14.48 -18.94 16.40
CA SER A 45 -15.51 -18.40 17.29
C SER A 45 -15.41 -16.88 17.35
N VAL A 46 -16.55 -16.21 17.30
CA VAL A 46 -16.71 -14.77 17.44
C VAL A 46 -17.48 -14.52 18.73
N ILE A 47 -16.78 -14.04 19.75
CA ILE A 47 -17.36 -13.73 21.06
C ILE A 47 -17.38 -12.22 21.22
N ILE A 48 -18.57 -11.64 21.29
CA ILE A 48 -18.78 -10.22 21.56
C ILE A 48 -19.09 -10.12 23.06
N THR A 49 -18.07 -9.88 23.89
CA THR A 49 -18.19 -9.89 25.35
C THR A 49 -18.46 -8.52 25.96
N ASN A 50 -19.19 -8.51 27.08
CA ASN A 50 -19.35 -7.37 28.01
C ASN A 50 -19.68 -6.03 27.32
N GLY A 51 -20.40 -6.10 26.20
CA GLY A 51 -20.73 -4.93 25.42
C GLY A 51 -22.06 -4.36 25.87
N LYS A 52 -22.08 -3.07 26.24
CA LYS A 52 -23.28 -2.24 26.15
C LYS A 52 -23.21 -1.48 24.83
N ARG A 53 -23.90 -2.00 23.81
CA ARG A 53 -23.88 -1.47 22.45
C ARG A 53 -25.30 -1.09 22.04
N THR A 54 -25.53 0.19 21.83
CA THR A 54 -26.80 0.73 21.30
C THR A 54 -26.79 0.82 19.78
N SER A 55 -25.65 0.56 19.15
CA SER A 55 -25.45 0.57 17.70
C SER A 55 -24.89 -0.76 17.19
N PRO A 56 -25.03 -1.05 15.88
CA PRO A 56 -24.53 -2.28 15.31
C PRO A 56 -23.03 -2.45 15.52
N TYR A 57 -22.62 -3.68 15.83
CA TYR A 57 -21.21 -4.05 15.91
C TYR A 57 -20.96 -5.30 15.10
N MET A 58 -19.97 -5.21 14.22
CA MET A 58 -19.60 -6.25 13.27
C MET A 58 -18.16 -6.67 13.53
N ALA A 59 -17.95 -7.98 13.62
CA ALA A 59 -16.64 -8.59 13.67
C ALA A 59 -16.38 -9.30 12.33
N ALA A 60 -15.30 -8.89 11.67
CA ALA A 60 -14.81 -9.56 10.48
C ALA A 60 -13.67 -10.51 10.88
N VAL A 61 -13.81 -11.78 10.52
CA VAL A 61 -12.77 -12.80 10.76
C VAL A 61 -12.32 -13.43 9.46
N ILE A 62 -11.03 -13.71 9.37
CA ILE A 62 -10.42 -14.42 8.25
C ILE A 62 -10.33 -15.90 8.59
N ILE A 63 -10.86 -16.73 7.70
CA ILE A 63 -10.76 -18.18 7.73
C ILE A 63 -9.75 -18.59 6.65
N ASN A 64 -8.72 -19.30 7.09
CA ASN A 64 -7.73 -19.92 6.24
C ASN A 64 -7.98 -21.44 6.15
N ASN A 65 -7.18 -22.15 5.34
CA ASN A 65 -7.22 -23.61 5.24
C ASN A 65 -8.62 -24.16 4.89
N LEU A 66 -9.15 -23.66 3.77
CA LEU A 66 -10.45 -24.07 3.25
C LEU A 66 -10.36 -25.49 2.67
N PRO A 67 -11.39 -26.33 2.83
CA PRO A 67 -11.44 -27.64 2.19
C PRO A 67 -11.57 -27.52 0.67
N PRO A 68 -11.33 -28.62 -0.08
CA PRO A 68 -11.60 -28.68 -1.50
C PRO A 68 -13.06 -28.32 -1.81
N ARG A 69 -13.29 -27.74 -2.99
CA ARG A 69 -14.63 -27.34 -3.43
C ARG A 69 -15.39 -28.52 -4.04
N PRO A 70 -16.73 -28.56 -3.92
CA PRO A 70 -17.58 -27.66 -3.12
C PRO A 70 -17.54 -27.98 -1.62
N PHE A 71 -17.75 -26.99 -0.78
CA PHE A 71 -17.90 -27.18 0.68
C PHE A 71 -18.97 -26.25 1.23
N ASN A 72 -19.52 -26.63 2.39
CA ASN A 72 -20.55 -25.85 3.07
C ASN A 72 -19.95 -25.06 4.24
N ILE A 73 -20.47 -23.86 4.45
CA ILE A 73 -20.18 -23.00 5.59
C ILE A 73 -21.48 -22.59 6.25
N ARG A 74 -21.47 -22.50 7.57
CA ARG A 74 -22.59 -21.96 8.35
C ARG A 74 -22.08 -21.15 9.53
N VAL A 75 -22.98 -20.35 10.08
CA VAL A 75 -22.79 -19.72 11.39
C VAL A 75 -23.83 -20.24 12.33
N VAL A 76 -23.37 -20.68 13.49
CA VAL A 76 -24.22 -21.19 14.56
C VAL A 76 -24.11 -20.22 15.71
N ARG A 77 -25.25 -19.67 16.11
CA ARG A 77 -25.34 -18.93 17.37
C ARG A 77 -25.30 -19.95 18.51
N ILE A 78 -24.38 -19.76 19.46
CA ILE A 78 -24.20 -20.67 20.60
C ILE A 78 -24.95 -20.16 21.83
N THR A 79 -24.96 -18.85 22.04
CA THR A 79 -25.77 -18.21 23.08
C THR A 79 -27.25 -18.31 22.72
N GLU A 80 -28.10 -18.63 23.69
CA GLU A 80 -29.55 -18.74 23.48
C GLU A 80 -30.16 -17.47 22.87
N ASP A 81 -31.19 -17.66 22.04
CA ASP A 81 -31.99 -16.58 21.50
C ASP A 81 -32.75 -15.87 22.62
N SER A 82 -32.99 -14.56 22.44
CA SER A 82 -33.78 -13.81 23.41
C SER A 82 -35.24 -14.25 23.37
N THR A 83 -35.84 -14.43 24.54
CA THR A 83 -37.28 -14.66 24.72
C THR A 83 -38.04 -13.39 25.13
N SER A 84 -37.35 -12.26 25.28
CA SER A 84 -37.93 -10.99 25.75
C SER A 84 -37.30 -9.78 25.04
N ASP A 85 -38.09 -8.75 24.79
CA ASP A 85 -37.60 -7.47 24.25
C ASP A 85 -36.64 -6.73 25.20
N MET A 86 -36.62 -7.13 26.48
CA MET A 86 -35.67 -6.59 27.47
C MET A 86 -34.22 -6.99 27.16
N LEU A 87 -34.00 -8.09 26.44
CA LEU A 87 -32.66 -8.52 26.00
C LEU A 87 -32.51 -8.30 24.49
N GLN A 88 -31.70 -7.31 24.14
CA GLN A 88 -31.33 -7.01 22.77
C GLN A 88 -30.00 -7.68 22.46
N ASN A 89 -30.04 -8.76 21.68
CA ASN A 89 -28.85 -9.50 21.25
C ASN A 89 -29.02 -10.14 19.86
N LYS A 90 -29.85 -9.54 19.01
CA LYS A 90 -30.14 -10.06 17.67
C LYS A 90 -28.85 -10.11 16.85
N THR A 91 -28.46 -11.33 16.48
CA THR A 91 -27.29 -11.60 15.67
C THR A 91 -27.59 -11.43 14.18
N VAL A 92 -26.58 -11.04 13.42
CA VAL A 92 -26.69 -10.85 11.97
C VAL A 92 -25.47 -11.40 11.25
N TRP A 93 -25.73 -12.03 10.11
CA TRP A 93 -24.73 -12.32 9.10
C TRP A 93 -24.70 -11.17 8.11
N GLN A 94 -23.59 -10.43 8.06
CA GLN A 94 -23.47 -9.28 7.17
C GLN A 94 -22.95 -9.68 5.78
N GLY A 95 -22.02 -10.64 5.71
CA GLY A 95 -21.51 -11.07 4.43
C GLY A 95 -20.36 -12.07 4.48
N LEU A 96 -20.10 -12.63 3.30
CA LEU A 96 -18.98 -13.51 2.99
C LEU A 96 -18.20 -12.91 1.83
N THR A 97 -16.88 -12.79 1.98
CA THR A 97 -15.99 -12.34 0.91
C THR A 97 -14.96 -13.41 0.65
N GLU A 98 -14.88 -13.84 -0.61
CA GLU A 98 -13.83 -14.70 -1.09
C GLU A 98 -12.54 -13.90 -1.33
N ILE A 99 -11.42 -14.35 -0.77
CA ILE A 99 -10.12 -13.72 -0.94
C ILE A 99 -9.23 -14.67 -1.73
N ILE A 100 -8.76 -14.16 -2.87
CA ILE A 100 -7.81 -14.83 -3.75
C ILE A 100 -6.46 -14.15 -3.57
N ASN A 101 -5.44 -14.93 -3.22
CA ASN A 101 -4.06 -14.50 -3.22
C ASN A 101 -3.56 -14.62 -4.65
N LEU A 102 -3.25 -13.49 -5.25
CA LEU A 102 -2.60 -13.44 -6.54
C LEU A 102 -1.24 -12.76 -6.37
N THR A 103 -0.18 -13.45 -6.76
CA THR A 103 1.13 -12.81 -6.89
C THR A 103 1.14 -12.04 -8.20
N GLN A 104 0.88 -10.74 -8.12
CA GLN A 104 1.03 -9.84 -9.25
C GLN A 104 2.39 -9.15 -9.12
N SER A 105 3.22 -9.28 -10.16
CA SER A 105 4.36 -8.40 -10.32
C SER A 105 3.84 -7.05 -10.83
N TYR A 106 4.08 -6.00 -10.06
CA TYR A 106 3.93 -4.61 -10.51
C TYR A 106 5.33 -4.05 -10.79
N PRO A 107 5.96 -4.44 -11.92
CA PRO A 107 7.32 -4.04 -12.19
C PRO A 107 7.40 -2.53 -12.34
N ASN A 108 8.43 -1.92 -11.73
CA ASN A 108 8.66 -0.48 -11.73
C ASN A 108 7.62 0.33 -10.91
N THR A 109 6.98 -0.29 -9.92
CA THR A 109 6.15 0.39 -8.92
C THR A 109 6.88 0.43 -7.59
N ALA A 110 6.95 1.61 -6.96
CA ALA A 110 7.35 1.74 -5.57
C ALA A 110 6.08 1.73 -4.70
N LEU A 111 6.03 0.86 -3.69
CA LEU A 111 4.92 0.79 -2.74
C LEU A 111 5.39 1.31 -1.38
N VAL A 112 4.65 2.25 -0.80
CA VAL A 112 4.86 2.72 0.57
C VAL A 112 3.62 2.39 1.41
N GLY A 113 3.81 1.57 2.43
CA GLY A 113 2.81 1.26 3.45
C GLY A 113 3.11 2.04 4.72
N LEU A 114 2.10 2.71 5.28
CA LEU A 114 2.20 3.37 6.58
C LEU A 114 1.18 2.74 7.53
N LYS A 115 1.65 2.25 8.67
CA LYS A 115 0.80 1.83 9.79
C LYS A 115 0.88 2.89 10.88
N VAL A 116 -0.26 3.50 11.19
CA VAL A 116 -0.41 4.47 12.28
C VAL A 116 -1.46 3.99 13.26
N ASP A 117 -1.38 4.47 14.49
CA ASP A 117 -2.43 4.29 15.48
C ASP A 117 -3.64 5.16 15.13
N ALA A 118 -4.83 4.57 15.11
CA ALA A 118 -6.05 5.29 14.78
C ALA A 118 -6.40 6.35 15.85
N ASP A 119 -6.04 6.11 17.11
CA ASP A 119 -6.35 7.03 18.22
C ASP A 119 -5.64 8.38 18.07
N GLN A 120 -4.50 8.41 17.38
CA GLN A 120 -3.73 9.64 17.15
C GLN A 120 -4.29 10.52 16.03
N PHE A 121 -5.13 9.97 15.14
CA PHE A 121 -5.63 10.68 13.96
C PHE A 121 -7.17 10.80 13.93
N GLY A 122 -7.86 10.21 14.91
CA GLY A 122 -9.32 10.22 14.99
C GLY A 122 -9.95 9.69 13.70
N SER A 123 -10.94 10.41 13.17
CA SER A 123 -11.65 10.05 11.92
C SER A 123 -10.98 10.57 10.65
N GLN A 124 -9.83 11.26 10.73
CA GLN A 124 -9.18 11.84 9.56
C GLN A 124 -8.21 10.86 8.88
N SER A 125 -8.21 10.87 7.55
CA SER A 125 -7.20 10.16 6.78
C SER A 125 -5.84 10.83 6.94
N VAL A 126 -4.78 10.05 7.18
CA VAL A 126 -3.42 10.58 7.24
C VAL A 126 -3.01 11.12 5.87
N SER A 127 -2.67 12.41 5.81
CA SER A 127 -2.07 13.02 4.63
C SER A 127 -0.59 12.65 4.56
N ARG A 128 -0.10 12.26 3.37
CA ARG A 128 1.31 11.93 3.14
C ARG A 128 1.85 12.83 2.02
N LYS A 129 3.03 13.39 2.22
CA LYS A 129 3.81 14.07 1.17
C LYS A 129 5.17 13.39 1.06
N PHE A 130 5.64 13.20 -0.16
CA PHE A 130 6.92 12.56 -0.43
C PHE A 130 7.82 13.54 -1.17
N HIS A 131 9.07 13.65 -0.73
CA HIS A 131 10.13 14.27 -1.51
C HIS A 131 10.86 13.17 -2.28
N CYS A 132 10.54 13.03 -3.55
CA CYS A 132 11.12 12.03 -4.43
C CYS A 132 12.19 12.68 -5.30
N LEU A 133 13.41 12.15 -5.25
CA LEU A 133 14.46 12.55 -6.19
C LEU A 133 14.12 12.08 -7.62
N GLY A 134 13.40 10.97 -7.77
CA GLY A 134 13.00 10.44 -9.08
C GLY A 134 13.86 9.25 -9.48
N ARG A 135 14.25 9.18 -10.76
CA ARG A 135 14.90 8.01 -11.34
C ARG A 135 16.43 8.06 -11.23
N ILE A 136 17.05 6.90 -11.02
CA ILE A 136 18.49 6.69 -11.18
C ILE A 136 18.79 6.47 -12.66
N VAL A 137 19.71 7.26 -13.22
CA VAL A 137 20.14 7.22 -14.61
C VAL A 137 21.64 6.93 -14.70
N LEU A 138 22.15 6.73 -15.92
CA LEU A 138 23.58 6.62 -16.16
C LEU A 138 24.22 8.01 -16.21
N VAL A 139 25.25 8.22 -15.39
CA VAL A 139 26.07 9.44 -15.39
C VAL A 139 27.55 9.07 -15.50
N PRO A 140 28.46 9.98 -15.93
CA PRO A 140 29.89 9.71 -15.99
C PRO A 140 30.43 9.19 -14.67
N SER A 141 31.34 8.21 -14.73
CA SER A 141 32.00 7.62 -13.56
C SER A 141 32.69 8.67 -12.68
N ASN A 142 33.25 9.71 -13.31
CA ASN A 142 33.94 10.82 -12.65
C ASN A 142 33.05 11.98 -12.21
N TYR A 143 31.74 11.94 -12.46
CA TYR A 143 30.79 13.00 -12.09
C TYR A 143 30.17 12.76 -10.72
N ASP A 144 30.15 13.77 -9.85
CA ASP A 144 29.34 13.77 -8.63
C ASP A 144 28.09 14.64 -8.85
N PRO A 145 26.88 14.04 -8.92
CA PRO A 145 25.65 14.78 -9.19
C PRO A 145 25.17 15.65 -8.02
N LYS A 146 25.67 15.43 -6.80
CA LYS A 146 25.31 16.26 -5.63
C LYS A 146 26.09 17.55 -5.62
N THR A 147 27.40 17.45 -5.80
CA THR A 147 28.31 18.61 -5.82
C THR A 147 28.46 19.23 -7.21
N ARG A 148 27.98 18.52 -8.25
CA ARG A 148 28.10 18.89 -9.67
C ARG A 148 29.55 19.06 -10.15
N THR A 149 30.43 18.25 -9.59
CA THR A 149 31.87 18.28 -9.88
C THR A 149 32.31 17.10 -10.74
N TYR A 150 33.39 17.29 -11.49
CA TYR A 150 33.97 16.29 -12.39
C TYR A 150 35.42 16.04 -11.97
N ALA A 151 35.75 14.83 -11.55
CA ALA A 151 37.06 14.48 -11.01
C ALA A 151 37.99 13.89 -12.08
N GLY A 152 38.97 14.66 -12.53
CA GLY A 152 39.93 14.20 -13.55
C GLY A 152 39.30 13.97 -14.92
N LEU A 153 40.07 13.35 -15.82
CA LEU A 153 39.61 13.02 -17.18
C LEU A 153 38.60 11.88 -17.13
N TRP A 154 37.50 12.04 -17.87
CA TRP A 154 36.52 10.98 -18.03
C TRP A 154 37.00 9.94 -19.04
N ASP A 155 36.94 8.67 -18.67
CA ASP A 155 37.34 7.52 -19.49
C ASP A 155 36.20 6.99 -20.39
N GLY A 156 35.02 7.63 -20.35
CA GLY A 156 33.85 7.22 -21.11
C GLY A 156 32.98 6.17 -20.43
N THR A 157 33.26 5.78 -19.19
CA THR A 157 32.47 4.80 -18.41
C THR A 157 31.36 5.48 -17.60
N PHE A 158 30.28 4.75 -17.33
CA PHE A 158 29.12 5.28 -16.60
C PHE A 158 28.91 4.58 -15.26
N LYS A 159 28.28 5.29 -14.32
CA LYS A 159 27.77 4.76 -13.05
C LYS A 159 26.29 5.14 -12.86
N PRO A 160 25.50 4.33 -12.14
CA PRO A 160 24.14 4.68 -11.80
C PRO A 160 24.10 5.77 -10.72
N ALA A 161 23.43 6.89 -10.98
CA ALA A 161 23.14 7.90 -9.96
C ALA A 161 21.88 8.71 -10.30
N TYR A 162 21.29 9.35 -9.28
CA TYR A 162 20.31 10.40 -9.50
C TYR A 162 21.01 11.69 -9.93
N THR A 163 20.46 12.40 -10.91
CA THR A 163 20.87 13.75 -11.30
C THR A 163 19.68 14.52 -11.86
N ASN A 164 19.71 15.85 -11.72
CA ASN A 164 18.84 16.78 -12.40
C ASN A 164 19.59 17.61 -13.46
N ASN A 165 20.74 17.13 -13.93
CA ASN A 165 21.43 17.68 -15.10
C ASN A 165 20.68 17.23 -16.38
N PRO A 166 20.20 18.16 -17.22
CA PRO A 166 19.39 17.84 -18.39
C PRO A 166 20.13 16.96 -19.42
N ALA A 167 21.45 17.05 -19.52
CA ALA A 167 22.22 16.26 -20.49
C ALA A 167 22.10 14.76 -20.20
N TRP A 168 22.24 14.35 -18.95
CA TRP A 168 22.14 12.95 -18.54
C TRP A 168 20.69 12.44 -18.52
N ILE A 169 19.73 13.33 -18.26
CA ILE A 169 18.30 13.01 -18.42
C ILE A 169 17.96 12.75 -19.89
N ILE A 170 18.47 13.55 -20.82
CA ILE A 170 18.30 13.34 -22.26
C ILE A 170 18.95 12.02 -22.70
N LEU A 171 20.15 11.70 -22.21
CA LEU A 171 20.79 10.41 -22.50
C LEU A 171 19.88 9.23 -22.15
N ASP A 172 19.30 9.26 -20.95
CA ASP A 172 18.38 8.24 -20.47
C ASP A 172 17.10 8.23 -21.33
N LEU A 173 16.51 9.38 -21.68
CA LEU A 173 15.34 9.43 -22.56
C LEU A 173 15.61 8.93 -23.98
N LEU A 174 16.82 9.11 -24.51
CA LEU A 174 17.18 8.60 -25.83
C LEU A 174 17.39 7.08 -25.80
N THR A 175 17.97 6.56 -24.73
CA THR A 175 18.45 5.16 -24.67
C THR A 175 17.55 4.21 -23.89
N HIS A 176 16.56 4.71 -23.13
CA HIS A 176 15.75 3.85 -22.29
C HIS A 176 14.68 3.11 -23.12
N PRO A 177 14.60 1.76 -23.03
CA PRO A 177 13.75 0.95 -23.93
C PRO A 177 12.24 1.07 -23.67
N ARG A 178 11.85 1.58 -22.49
CA ARG A 178 10.44 1.61 -22.05
C ARG A 178 9.69 2.91 -22.40
N TYR A 179 10.29 4.06 -22.13
CA TYR A 179 9.63 5.38 -22.22
C TYR A 179 10.41 6.35 -23.12
N GLY A 180 11.51 5.87 -23.68
CA GLY A 180 12.42 6.62 -24.51
C GLY A 180 12.51 6.04 -25.91
N LEU A 181 13.57 6.43 -26.62
CA LEU A 181 13.87 5.92 -27.96
C LEU A 181 14.78 4.68 -27.93
N GLY A 182 14.93 4.02 -26.78
CA GLY A 182 15.88 2.91 -26.57
C GLY A 182 15.64 1.66 -27.41
N GLN A 183 14.48 1.54 -28.06
CA GLN A 183 14.24 0.48 -29.06
C GLN A 183 14.89 0.77 -30.41
N ARG A 184 15.32 2.01 -30.65
CA ARG A 184 15.87 2.51 -31.92
C ARG A 184 17.25 3.15 -31.78
N ILE A 185 17.55 3.72 -30.62
CA ILE A 185 18.79 4.43 -30.31
C ILE A 185 19.44 3.77 -29.11
N GLY A 186 20.61 3.18 -29.31
CA GLY A 186 21.46 2.65 -28.25
C GLY A 186 22.44 3.69 -27.73
N LEU A 187 23.16 3.36 -26.65
CA LEU A 187 24.20 4.23 -26.09
C LEU A 187 25.33 4.54 -27.09
N ALA A 188 25.61 3.62 -28.02
CA ALA A 188 26.63 3.80 -29.05
C ALA A 188 26.22 4.81 -30.15
N ASP A 189 24.92 5.06 -30.32
CA ASP A 189 24.38 5.98 -31.33
C ASP A 189 24.37 7.44 -30.84
N VAL A 190 24.64 7.66 -29.55
CA VAL A 190 24.67 8.99 -28.93
C VAL A 190 26.12 9.44 -28.76
N ASP A 191 26.44 10.64 -29.23
CA ASP A 191 27.74 11.27 -28.96
C ASP A 191 27.85 11.67 -27.47
N LYS A 192 28.33 10.71 -26.67
CA LYS A 192 28.53 10.89 -25.24
C LYS A 192 29.57 11.97 -24.89
N TRP A 193 30.50 12.27 -25.79
CA TRP A 193 31.54 13.28 -25.55
C TRP A 193 30.99 14.69 -25.73
N ALA A 194 30.20 14.92 -26.78
CA ALA A 194 29.45 16.16 -26.94
C ALA A 194 28.47 16.37 -25.77
N LEU A 195 27.78 15.31 -25.35
CA LEU A 195 26.85 15.38 -24.23
C LEU A 195 27.56 15.68 -22.89
N TYR A 196 28.78 15.17 -22.70
CA TYR A 196 29.61 15.48 -21.54
C TYR A 196 29.99 16.97 -21.49
N ALA A 197 30.37 17.57 -22.64
CA ALA A 197 30.65 19.01 -22.71
C ALA A 197 29.40 19.86 -22.40
N ILE A 198 28.24 19.45 -22.92
CA ILE A 198 26.96 20.10 -22.59
C ILE A 198 26.63 19.96 -21.10
N ALA A 199 26.85 18.78 -20.51
CA ALA A 199 26.60 18.53 -19.10
C ALA A 199 27.44 19.47 -18.21
N GLN A 200 28.72 19.64 -18.54
CA GLN A 200 29.60 20.59 -17.84
C GLN A 200 29.11 22.03 -17.96
N TYR A 201 28.60 22.44 -19.13
CA TYR A 201 27.99 23.75 -19.31
C TYR A 201 26.73 23.94 -18.44
N CYS A 202 25.87 22.92 -18.36
CA CYS A 202 24.68 22.95 -17.50
C CYS A 202 25.01 23.04 -16.00
N ASP A 203 26.13 22.46 -15.57
CA ASP A 203 26.59 22.47 -14.19
C ASP A 203 27.37 23.73 -13.77
N GLN A 204 27.67 24.64 -14.70
CA GLN A 204 28.37 25.88 -14.37
C GLN A 204 27.59 26.68 -13.32
N PRO A 205 28.25 27.18 -12.25
CA PRO A 205 27.61 28.05 -11.28
C PRO A 205 27.29 29.39 -11.94
N VAL A 206 26.05 29.84 -11.78
CA VAL A 206 25.58 31.16 -12.18
C VAL A 206 24.90 31.84 -10.98
N PRO A 207 25.01 33.17 -10.83
CA PRO A 207 24.35 33.87 -9.73
C PRO A 207 22.83 33.69 -9.79
N ASN A 208 22.22 33.29 -8.67
CA ASN A 208 20.78 33.05 -8.59
C ASN A 208 19.94 34.31 -8.29
N GLY A 209 20.58 35.49 -8.26
CA GLY A 209 19.93 36.77 -7.94
C GLY A 209 19.64 37.01 -6.45
N PHE A 210 19.95 36.07 -5.57
CA PHE A 210 19.75 36.16 -4.11
C PHE A 210 21.07 36.06 -3.32
N GLY A 211 22.22 36.26 -3.98
CA GLY A 211 23.55 36.21 -3.35
C GLY A 211 24.11 34.79 -3.17
N GLN A 212 23.54 33.79 -3.83
CA GLN A 212 24.10 32.44 -3.94
C GLN A 212 24.27 32.07 -5.43
N ASP A 213 24.96 30.96 -5.69
CA ASP A 213 25.06 30.40 -7.04
C ASP A 213 24.10 29.23 -7.20
N GLU A 214 23.61 29.05 -8.43
CA GLU A 214 22.84 27.90 -8.87
C GLU A 214 23.44 27.30 -10.13
N PRO A 215 23.13 26.03 -10.45
CA PRO A 215 23.56 25.45 -11.72
C PRO A 215 22.84 26.14 -12.87
N ARG A 216 23.58 26.43 -13.94
CA ARG A 216 23.06 27.12 -15.13
C ARG A 216 21.77 26.50 -15.67
N MET A 217 21.68 25.16 -15.71
CA MET A 217 20.50 24.45 -16.19
C MET A 217 20.20 23.25 -15.30
N THR A 218 18.91 23.09 -14.97
CA THR A 218 18.40 21.91 -14.25
C THR A 218 17.13 21.41 -14.92
N CYS A 219 16.88 20.10 -14.84
CA CYS A 219 15.65 19.48 -15.32
C CYS A 219 15.10 18.56 -14.23
N ASN A 220 13.93 18.92 -13.72
CA ASN A 220 13.14 18.09 -12.79
C ASN A 220 11.80 17.85 -13.46
N VAL A 221 11.69 16.76 -14.21
CA VAL A 221 10.49 16.45 -14.99
C VAL A 221 9.80 15.20 -14.46
N TYR A 222 8.47 15.24 -14.44
CA TYR A 222 7.63 14.07 -14.26
C TYR A 222 7.05 13.68 -15.62
N LEU A 223 7.34 12.47 -16.06
CA LEU A 223 6.78 11.90 -17.28
C LEU A 223 5.64 10.97 -16.88
N ALA A 224 4.42 11.36 -17.28
CA ALA A 224 3.19 10.61 -17.04
C ALA A 224 2.89 9.65 -18.19
#